data_AF-A0A1C6SUF8-F1
#
_entry.id   AF-A0A1C6SUF8-F1
#
_cell.length_a   1.000
_cell.length_b   1.000
_cell.length_c   1.000
_cell.angle_alpha   90.00
_cell.angle_beta   90.00
_cell.angle_gamma   90.00
#
_symmetry.space_group_name_H-M   'P 1'
#
loop_
_entity.id
_entity.type
_entity.pdbx_description
1 polymer ?
#
loop_
_entity_poly.entity_id
_entity_poly.type
_entity_poly.pdbx_seq_one_letter_code
_entity_poly.pdbx_strand_id
1 'polypeptide(L)'
;MNGSEFVDSVARHSGIPQAQADALTRATLQTLAERLTAGEARDLGEQLPRELRDDLCQAQGGAEPFGLAEFLQRVSSRAGVDAALADKSVPAVFKTICKEVTSDEFDDMMAQLPEEFWDVREPAGARVGVERRPEVPARSRTAADAGRGRRDAPEMVRKENPR
;
A
#
# COMPACT_ATOMS: atom_id res chain seq x y z
N MET A 1 -7.24 -4.28 -18.02
CA MET A 1 -5.92 -4.94 -18.16
C MET A 1 -6.12 -6.43 -18.44
N ASN A 2 -5.08 -7.22 -18.76
CA ASN A 2 -5.18 -8.69 -18.78
C ASN A 2 -4.81 -9.30 -17.40
N GLY A 3 -5.06 -10.59 -17.19
CA GLY A 3 -4.79 -11.25 -15.89
C GLY A 3 -3.33 -11.13 -15.41
N SER A 4 -2.35 -11.26 -16.31
CA SER A 4 -0.93 -11.10 -15.93
C SER A 4 -0.58 -9.66 -15.54
N GLU A 5 -1.11 -8.66 -16.26
CA GLU A 5 -0.91 -7.24 -15.92
C GLU A 5 -1.53 -6.87 -14.58
N PHE A 6 -2.66 -7.51 -14.24
CA PHE A 6 -3.29 -7.38 -12.93
C PHE A 6 -2.38 -7.90 -11.83
N VAL A 7 -1.89 -9.14 -11.97
CA VAL A 7 -0.97 -9.75 -11.01
C VAL A 7 0.32 -8.93 -10.87
N ASP A 8 0.84 -8.38 -11.97
CA ASP A 8 2.02 -7.51 -11.96
C ASP A 8 1.76 -6.19 -11.22
N SER A 9 0.55 -5.64 -11.32
CA SER A 9 0.14 -4.48 -10.52
C SER A 9 0.12 -4.82 -9.03
N VAL A 10 -0.46 -5.96 -8.65
CA VAL A 10 -0.50 -6.44 -7.26
C VAL A 10 0.91 -6.66 -6.71
N ALA A 11 1.78 -7.35 -7.47
CA ALA A 11 3.17 -7.61 -7.09
C ALA A 11 3.94 -6.31 -6.82
N ARG A 12 3.81 -5.32 -7.71
CA ARG A 12 4.44 -3.99 -7.55
C ARG A 12 3.90 -3.23 -6.34
N HIS A 13 2.59 -3.31 -6.07
CA HIS A 13 1.97 -2.58 -4.96
C HIS A 13 2.27 -3.19 -3.58
N SER A 14 2.44 -4.51 -3.50
CA SER A 14 2.76 -5.23 -2.25
C SER A 14 4.26 -5.41 -2.02
N GLY A 15 5.07 -5.32 -3.08
CA GLY A 15 6.52 -5.53 -3.04
C GLY A 15 6.90 -7.00 -2.88
N ILE A 16 6.09 -7.90 -3.45
CA ILE A 16 6.27 -9.36 -3.34
C ILE A 16 6.53 -10.00 -4.72
N PRO A 17 7.11 -11.20 -4.77
CA PRO A 17 7.27 -11.96 -6.01
C PRO A 17 5.94 -12.21 -6.73
N GLN A 18 5.97 -12.17 -8.07
CA GLN A 18 4.79 -12.33 -8.93
C GLN A 18 4.00 -13.62 -8.63
N ALA A 19 4.68 -14.74 -8.35
CA ALA A 19 4.03 -15.99 -7.98
C ALA A 19 3.21 -15.90 -6.68
N GLN A 20 3.71 -15.17 -5.68
CA GLN A 20 2.94 -14.92 -4.45
C GLN A 20 1.78 -13.96 -4.71
N ALA A 21 1.98 -12.96 -5.58
CA ALA A 21 0.91 -12.04 -5.97
C ALA A 21 -0.23 -12.73 -6.73
N ASP A 22 0.07 -13.69 -7.60
CA ASP A 22 -0.96 -14.50 -8.28
C ASP A 22 -1.77 -15.31 -7.26
N ALA A 23 -1.09 -16.06 -6.37
CA ALA A 23 -1.74 -16.84 -5.33
C ALA A 23 -2.63 -15.98 -4.41
N LEU A 24 -2.12 -14.82 -3.98
CA LEU A 24 -2.88 -13.86 -3.16
C LEU A 24 -4.07 -13.25 -3.91
N THR A 25 -3.91 -12.94 -5.19
CA THR A 25 -5.00 -12.40 -6.02
C THR A 25 -6.14 -13.41 -6.10
N ARG A 26 -5.84 -14.65 -6.49
CA ARG A 26 -6.85 -15.72 -6.62
C ARG A 26 -7.52 -16.02 -5.28
N ALA A 27 -6.74 -16.15 -4.21
CA ALA A 27 -7.25 -16.37 -2.87
C ALA A 27 -8.18 -15.24 -2.39
N THR A 28 -7.84 -13.99 -2.70
CA THR A 28 -8.67 -12.83 -2.36
C THR A 28 -9.98 -12.85 -3.12
N LEU A 29 -9.96 -13.10 -4.43
CA LEU A 29 -11.16 -13.17 -5.26
C LEU A 29 -12.09 -14.31 -4.84
N GLN A 30 -11.56 -15.50 -4.55
CA GLN A 30 -12.35 -16.61 -4.02
C GLN A 30 -12.99 -16.27 -2.67
N THR A 31 -12.28 -15.54 -1.81
CA THR A 31 -12.80 -15.14 -0.50
C THR A 31 -13.85 -14.02 -0.62
N LEU A 32 -13.69 -13.11 -1.59
CA LEU A 32 -14.72 -12.13 -1.94
C LEU A 32 -15.98 -12.84 -2.46
N ALA A 33 -15.85 -13.86 -3.29
CA ALA A 33 -16.99 -14.62 -3.81
C ALA A 33 -17.82 -15.30 -2.71
N GLU A 34 -17.18 -15.73 -1.63
CA GLU A 34 -17.86 -16.27 -0.45
C GLU A 34 -18.54 -15.17 0.37
N ARG A 35 -17.92 -13.99 0.47
CA ARG A 35 -18.41 -12.89 1.31
C ARG A 35 -19.51 -12.08 0.66
N LEU A 36 -19.42 -11.86 -0.64
CA LEU A 36 -20.38 -11.08 -1.43
C LEU A 36 -21.58 -11.93 -1.79
N THR A 37 -22.73 -11.29 -2.04
CA THR A 37 -23.84 -12.00 -2.69
C THR A 37 -23.40 -12.55 -4.06
N ALA A 38 -24.03 -13.64 -4.50
CA ALA A 38 -23.69 -14.26 -5.79
C ALA A 38 -23.90 -13.31 -6.99
N GLY A 39 -24.85 -12.37 -6.89
CA GLY A 39 -25.06 -11.33 -7.91
C GLY A 39 -23.87 -10.38 -7.97
N GLU A 40 -23.51 -9.81 -6.83
CA GLU A 40 -22.38 -8.88 -6.69
C GLU A 40 -21.05 -9.52 -7.14
N ALA A 41 -20.78 -10.76 -6.72
CA ALA A 41 -19.56 -11.47 -7.14
C ALA A 41 -19.51 -11.68 -8.66
N ARG A 42 -20.67 -11.92 -9.30
CA ARG A 42 -20.77 -12.07 -10.75
C ARG A 42 -20.53 -10.74 -11.45
N ASP A 43 -21.21 -9.68 -11.01
CA ASP A 43 -21.13 -8.35 -11.62
C ASP A 43 -19.69 -7.80 -11.52
N LEU A 44 -19.02 -8.01 -10.37
CA LEU A 44 -17.60 -7.70 -10.20
C LEU A 44 -16.72 -8.48 -11.20
N GLY A 45 -17.02 -9.77 -11.38
CA GLY A 45 -16.33 -10.63 -12.33
C GLY A 45 -16.49 -10.16 -13.79
N GLU A 46 -17.59 -9.51 -14.16
CA GLU A 46 -17.79 -8.99 -15.51
C GLU A 46 -16.84 -7.85 -15.87
N GLN A 47 -16.33 -7.12 -14.87
CA GLN A 47 -15.36 -6.03 -15.03
C GLN A 47 -13.91 -6.50 -14.98
N LEU A 48 -13.63 -7.66 -14.37
CA LEU A 48 -12.27 -8.18 -14.24
C LEU A 48 -11.78 -8.94 -15.50
N PRO A 49 -10.44 -9.09 -15.67
CA PRO A 49 -9.85 -9.91 -16.71
C PRO A 49 -10.39 -11.34 -16.69
N ARG A 50 -10.61 -11.93 -17.87
CA ARG A 50 -11.28 -13.23 -18.04
C ARG A 50 -10.64 -14.34 -17.20
N GLU A 51 -9.32 -14.31 -17.06
CA GLU A 51 -8.52 -15.32 -16.35
C GLU A 51 -8.74 -15.32 -14.82
N LEU A 52 -9.34 -14.26 -14.29
CA LEU A 52 -9.63 -14.06 -12.86
C LEU A 52 -11.12 -14.24 -12.53
N ARG A 53 -11.98 -14.29 -13.55
CA ARG A 53 -13.45 -14.40 -13.35
C ARG A 53 -13.86 -15.70 -12.69
N ASP A 54 -13.18 -16.78 -13.06
CA ASP A 54 -13.48 -18.11 -12.53
C ASP A 54 -13.27 -18.15 -11.01
N ASP A 55 -12.36 -17.34 -10.46
CA ASP A 55 -12.16 -17.24 -9.00
C ASP A 55 -13.36 -16.58 -8.28
N LEU A 56 -14.19 -15.80 -8.98
CA LEU A 56 -15.40 -15.17 -8.45
C LEU A 56 -16.67 -16.01 -8.64
N CYS A 57 -16.71 -16.88 -9.65
CA CYS A 57 -17.89 -17.66 -10.00
C CYS A 57 -18.02 -18.99 -9.24
N GLN A 58 -16.95 -19.47 -8.59
CA GLN A 58 -16.89 -20.83 -8.04
C GLN A 58 -17.41 -20.96 -6.60
N ALA A 59 -17.64 -19.84 -5.89
CA ALA A 59 -18.19 -19.88 -4.54
C ALA A 59 -19.67 -20.30 -4.56
N GLN A 60 -19.96 -21.46 -4.00
CA GLN A 60 -21.32 -21.96 -3.83
C GLN A 60 -21.89 -21.38 -2.53
N GLY A 61 -22.90 -20.51 -2.64
CA GLY A 61 -23.62 -20.00 -1.47
C GLY A 61 -23.04 -18.74 -0.81
N GLY A 62 -22.62 -17.76 -1.63
CA GLY A 62 -22.12 -16.45 -1.17
C GLY A 62 -23.01 -15.72 -0.15
N ALA A 63 -22.53 -14.57 0.33
CA ALA A 63 -23.03 -13.83 1.49
C ALA A 63 -22.79 -14.55 2.83
N GLU A 64 -21.69 -15.28 2.96
CA GLU A 64 -21.27 -15.83 4.25
C GLU A 64 -20.92 -14.71 5.25
N PRO A 65 -21.39 -14.76 6.51
CA PRO A 65 -21.28 -13.64 7.45
C PRO A 65 -19.95 -13.67 8.22
N PHE A 66 -18.83 -13.48 7.53
CA PHE A 66 -17.51 -13.37 8.17
C PHE A 66 -16.89 -11.98 8.05
N GLY A 67 -16.01 -11.68 9.00
CA GLY A 67 -15.28 -10.41 9.12
C GLY A 67 -13.87 -10.45 8.51
N LEU A 68 -13.15 -9.33 8.57
CA LEU A 68 -11.81 -9.08 8.04
C LEU A 68 -10.79 -10.07 8.61
N ALA A 69 -10.82 -10.35 9.92
CA ALA A 69 -9.88 -11.29 10.52
C ALA A 69 -10.00 -12.70 9.91
N GLU A 70 -11.22 -13.18 9.70
CA GLU A 70 -11.48 -14.46 9.05
C GLU A 70 -11.17 -14.38 7.54
N PHE A 71 -11.48 -13.27 6.88
CA PHE A 71 -11.13 -13.01 5.49
C PHE A 71 -9.63 -13.19 5.27
N LEU A 72 -8.79 -12.53 6.07
CA LEU A 72 -7.33 -12.62 6.00
C LEU A 72 -6.83 -14.04 6.31
N GLN A 73 -7.46 -14.74 7.26
CA GLN A 73 -7.14 -16.13 7.58
C GLN A 73 -7.45 -17.08 6.42
N ARG A 74 -8.59 -16.91 5.74
CA ARG A 74 -8.95 -17.68 4.54
C ARG A 74 -8.00 -17.38 3.38
N VAL A 75 -7.69 -16.10 3.14
CA VAL A 75 -6.75 -15.69 2.09
C VAL A 75 -5.36 -16.28 2.33
N SER A 76 -4.81 -16.16 3.54
CA SER A 76 -3.50 -16.70 3.88
C SER A 76 -3.43 -18.22 3.70
N SER A 77 -4.46 -18.93 4.15
CA SER A 77 -4.58 -20.39 4.02
C SER A 77 -4.63 -20.83 2.55
N ARG A 78 -5.43 -20.15 1.72
CA ARG A 78 -5.57 -20.45 0.28
C ARG A 78 -4.32 -20.12 -0.53
N ALA A 79 -3.68 -18.99 -0.23
CA ALA A 79 -2.46 -18.57 -0.92
C ALA A 79 -1.20 -19.29 -0.42
N GLY A 80 -1.28 -20.03 0.69
CA GLY A 80 -0.14 -20.72 1.28
C GLY A 80 0.93 -19.77 1.83
N VAL A 81 0.50 -18.62 2.34
CA VAL A 81 1.36 -17.57 2.89
C VAL A 81 1.08 -17.34 4.37
N ASP A 82 2.00 -16.67 5.06
CA ASP A 82 1.74 -16.26 6.44
C ASP A 82 0.70 -15.11 6.51
N ALA A 83 0.06 -14.99 7.68
CA ALA A 83 -0.99 -14.00 7.90
C ALA A 83 -0.52 -12.56 7.77
N ALA A 84 0.74 -12.25 8.12
CA ALA A 84 1.29 -10.91 8.01
C ALA A 84 1.49 -10.50 6.54
N LEU A 85 1.88 -11.44 5.69
CA LEU A 85 1.99 -11.23 4.26
C LEU A 85 0.61 -11.04 3.61
N ALA A 86 -0.39 -11.81 4.03
CA ALA A 86 -1.77 -11.62 3.57
C ALA A 86 -2.31 -10.24 3.96
N ASP A 87 -2.19 -9.86 5.24
CA ASP A 87 -2.60 -8.56 5.77
C ASP A 87 -1.98 -7.39 4.98
N LYS A 88 -0.67 -7.46 4.72
CA LYS A 88 0.03 -6.45 3.92
C LYS A 88 -0.41 -6.41 2.45
N SER A 89 -0.79 -7.54 1.87
CA SER A 89 -0.96 -7.68 0.41
C SER A 89 -2.41 -7.56 -0.06
N VAL A 90 -3.39 -7.88 0.78
CA VAL A 90 -4.82 -7.72 0.44
C VAL A 90 -5.18 -6.28 0.06
N PRO A 91 -4.70 -5.22 0.75
CA PRO A 91 -4.91 -3.84 0.30
C PRO A 91 -4.41 -3.57 -1.12
N ALA A 92 -3.32 -4.23 -1.56
CA ALA A 92 -2.80 -4.08 -2.91
C ALA A 92 -3.73 -4.73 -3.97
N VAL A 93 -4.42 -5.82 -3.62
CA VAL A 93 -5.44 -6.44 -4.46
C VAL A 93 -6.65 -5.52 -4.58
N PHE A 94 -7.20 -5.04 -3.45
CA PHE A 94 -8.34 -4.10 -3.43
C PHE A 94 -8.05 -2.83 -4.23
N LYS A 95 -6.86 -2.26 -4.06
CA LYS A 95 -6.39 -1.11 -4.84
C LYS A 95 -6.30 -1.40 -6.34
N THR A 96 -5.97 -2.63 -6.73
CA THR A 96 -5.89 -3.00 -8.15
C THR A 96 -7.29 -3.23 -8.73
N ILE A 97 -8.21 -3.82 -7.96
CA ILE A 97 -9.64 -3.91 -8.33
C ILE A 97 -10.22 -2.51 -8.56
N CYS A 98 -10.02 -1.57 -7.61
CA CYS A 98 -10.50 -0.18 -7.71
C CYS A 98 -10.04 0.56 -8.98
N LYS A 99 -8.90 0.16 -9.56
CA LYS A 99 -8.39 0.75 -10.81
C LYS A 99 -8.94 0.08 -12.07
N GLU A 100 -9.43 -1.15 -11.95
CA GLU A 100 -9.91 -1.95 -13.07
C GLU A 100 -11.40 -1.78 -13.29
N VAL A 101 -12.16 -1.70 -12.19
CA VAL A 101 -13.62 -1.62 -12.22
C VAL A 101 -14.09 -0.16 -12.16
N THR A 102 -15.37 0.07 -12.45
CA THR A 102 -15.95 1.41 -12.33
C THR A 102 -16.04 1.83 -10.85
N SER A 103 -16.14 3.14 -10.57
CA SER A 103 -16.29 3.61 -9.19
C SER A 103 -17.54 3.04 -8.53
N ASP A 104 -18.65 3.00 -9.27
CA ASP A 104 -19.93 2.49 -8.77
C ASP A 104 -19.83 1.01 -8.42
N GLU A 105 -19.21 0.18 -9.27
CA GLU A 105 -19.00 -1.24 -9.00
C GLU A 105 -18.11 -1.47 -7.77
N PHE A 106 -17.06 -0.67 -7.61
CA PHE A 106 -16.20 -0.78 -6.44
C PHE A 106 -16.93 -0.37 -5.16
N ASP A 107 -17.77 0.66 -5.22
CA ASP A 107 -18.55 1.13 -4.08
C ASP A 107 -19.67 0.11 -3.72
N ASP A 108 -20.32 -0.53 -4.70
CA ASP A 108 -21.29 -1.61 -4.50
C ASP A 108 -20.65 -2.83 -3.84
N MET A 109 -19.45 -3.24 -4.30
CA MET A 109 -18.67 -4.30 -3.67
C MET A 109 -18.37 -3.95 -2.20
N MET A 110 -17.89 -2.73 -1.93
CA MET A 110 -17.56 -2.28 -0.57
C MET A 110 -18.80 -2.18 0.33
N ALA A 111 -19.97 -1.85 -0.21
CA ALA A 111 -21.22 -1.77 0.55
C ALA A 111 -21.68 -3.13 1.10
N GLN A 112 -21.20 -4.24 0.55
CA GLN A 112 -21.50 -5.60 1.04
C GLN A 112 -20.51 -6.13 2.08
N LEU A 113 -19.40 -5.40 2.30
CA LEU A 113 -18.37 -5.76 3.28
C LEU A 113 -18.62 -5.08 4.63
N PRO A 114 -18.22 -5.72 5.75
CA PRO A 114 -18.24 -5.10 7.08
C PRO A 114 -17.41 -3.81 7.15
N GLU A 115 -17.76 -2.89 8.07
CA GLU A 115 -17.11 -1.58 8.20
C GLU A 115 -15.58 -1.62 8.40
N GLU A 116 -15.07 -2.71 8.98
CA GLU A 116 -13.64 -2.97 9.14
C GLU A 116 -12.86 -3.08 7.81
N PHE A 117 -13.52 -3.32 6.67
CA PHE A 117 -12.87 -3.33 5.35
C PHE A 117 -12.57 -1.93 4.81
N TRP A 118 -13.14 -0.87 5.37
CA TRP A 118 -12.89 0.49 4.90
C TRP A 118 -11.45 0.94 5.13
N ASP A 119 -10.80 0.41 6.17
CA ASP A 119 -9.37 0.63 6.42
C ASP A 119 -8.47 -0.12 5.42
N VAL A 120 -9.00 -1.12 4.70
CA VAL A 120 -8.27 -1.84 3.62
C VAL A 120 -8.19 -0.99 2.35
N ARG A 121 -9.19 -0.13 2.09
CA ARG A 121 -9.22 0.79 0.93
C ARG A 121 -8.06 1.79 0.97
N GLU A 122 -7.74 2.25 2.17
CA GLU A 122 -6.71 3.26 2.45
C GLU A 122 -5.73 2.68 3.46
N PRO A 123 -4.73 1.87 3.03
CA PRO A 123 -3.74 1.37 3.96
C PRO A 123 -3.15 2.56 4.72
N ALA A 124 -3.20 2.50 6.05
CA ALA A 124 -2.75 3.56 6.95
C ALA A 124 -1.30 3.96 6.63
N GLY A 125 -1.18 4.95 5.75
CA GLY A 125 0.04 5.34 5.04
C GLY A 125 -0.19 6.53 4.12
N ALA A 126 -1.45 6.84 3.77
CA ALA A 126 -1.84 8.08 3.10
C ALA A 126 -2.05 9.29 4.04
N ARG A 127 -1.79 9.15 5.35
CA ARG A 127 -1.61 10.30 6.24
C ARG A 127 -0.15 10.72 6.26
N VAL A 128 0.33 11.27 5.15
CA VAL A 128 1.54 12.10 5.15
C VAL A 128 1.21 13.36 5.94
N GLY A 129 1.55 13.34 7.22
CA GLY A 129 1.95 14.59 7.88
C GLY A 129 3.21 15.11 7.20
N VAL A 130 3.46 16.42 7.40
CA VAL A 130 4.61 17.24 6.95
C VAL A 130 4.24 18.07 5.70
N GLU A 131 4.25 19.42 5.70
CA GLU A 131 5.13 20.32 6.45
C GLU A 131 4.50 21.70 6.65
N ARG A 132 4.63 22.25 7.86
CA ARG A 132 4.51 23.69 8.07
C ARG A 132 5.60 24.36 7.23
N ARG A 133 5.16 25.28 6.37
CA ARG A 133 5.99 26.20 5.60
C ARG A 133 7.15 26.74 6.46
N PRO A 134 8.43 26.57 6.07
CA PRO A 134 9.49 27.32 6.71
C PRO A 134 9.32 28.80 6.33
N GLU A 135 9.25 29.66 7.35
CA GLU A 135 9.37 31.10 7.18
C GLU A 135 10.68 31.43 6.48
N VAL A 136 10.59 32.29 5.46
CA VAL A 136 11.72 32.85 4.74
C VAL A 136 12.34 33.93 5.64
N PRO A 137 13.59 33.82 6.11
CA PRO A 137 14.22 34.95 6.78
C PRO A 137 14.60 36.00 5.73
N ALA A 138 14.19 37.24 5.98
CA ALA A 138 14.50 38.41 5.19
C ALA A 138 16.03 38.59 5.04
N ARG A 139 16.50 38.66 3.79
CA ARG A 139 17.85 39.12 3.48
C ARG A 139 17.90 40.63 3.62
N SER A 140 18.26 41.11 4.80
CA SER A 140 18.72 42.49 4.98
C SER A 140 20.10 42.65 4.37
N ARG A 141 20.20 43.63 3.47
CA ARG A 141 21.40 43.99 2.74
C ARG A 141 22.48 44.56 3.66
N THR A 142 23.70 44.20 3.30
CA THR A 142 25.01 44.73 3.65
C THR A 142 25.10 46.26 3.76
N ALA A 143 25.85 46.75 4.75
CA ALA A 143 26.85 47.82 4.59
C ALA A 143 27.68 48.06 5.87
N ALA A 144 29.00 48.24 5.68
CA ALA A 144 29.92 49.06 6.49
C ALA A 144 30.30 48.54 7.90
N ASP A 145 31.49 48.74 8.46
CA ASP A 145 32.78 49.33 8.07
C ASP A 145 33.71 49.22 9.32
N ALA A 146 35.04 49.28 9.10
CA ALA A 146 36.11 49.48 10.09
C ALA A 146 36.38 48.36 11.13
N GLY A 147 37.61 48.04 11.56
CA GLY A 147 38.97 48.57 11.33
C GLY A 147 39.95 47.57 12.00
N ARG A 148 41.05 47.19 11.33
CA ARG A 148 42.43 47.70 11.53
C ARG A 148 43.05 47.42 12.92
N GLY A 149 44.10 46.59 12.93
CA GLY A 149 45.13 46.49 13.99
C GLY A 149 45.67 45.06 14.12
N ARG A 150 46.64 44.59 13.32
CA ARG A 150 48.11 44.72 13.44
C ARG A 150 48.71 44.29 14.79
N ARG A 151 49.76 43.45 14.67
CA ARG A 151 50.88 43.13 15.60
C ARG A 151 50.58 42.04 16.63
N ASP A 152 51.42 41.05 16.93
CA ASP A 152 52.85 40.79 16.64
C ASP A 152 53.09 39.26 16.58
N ALA A 153 54.23 38.88 15.98
CA ALA A 153 54.78 37.53 15.87
C ALA A 153 55.54 37.11 17.18
N PRO A 154 56.46 36.13 17.18
CA PRO A 154 56.23 34.68 17.19
C PRO A 154 57.00 33.94 18.31
N GLU A 155 56.87 32.61 18.28
CA GLU A 155 57.92 31.62 18.60
C GLU A 155 58.18 31.18 20.04
N MET A 156 58.51 29.88 20.12
CA MET A 156 59.23 29.13 21.17
C MET A 156 58.35 28.16 21.97
N VAL A 157 58.72 26.91 22.23
CA VAL A 157 59.69 25.97 21.66
C VAL A 157 59.39 24.65 22.41
N ARG A 158 59.46 23.53 21.67
CA ARG A 158 59.87 22.16 22.10
C ARG A 158 59.38 21.58 23.43
N LYS A 159 58.79 20.39 23.38
CA LYS A 159 59.42 19.07 23.69
C LYS A 159 58.38 17.96 23.46
N GLU A 160 58.70 16.96 22.62
CA GLU A 160 59.06 15.58 23.01
C GLU A 160 57.96 14.91 23.86
N ASN A 161 57.47 13.68 23.60
CA ASN A 161 58.04 12.50 22.95
C ASN A 161 56.89 11.49 22.69
N PRO A 162 57.01 10.51 21.78
CA PRO A 162 55.99 9.51 21.47
C PRO A 162 56.21 8.19 22.22
N ARG A 163 55.14 7.40 22.38
CA ARG A 163 54.98 6.03 21.86
C ARG A 163 53.62 5.48 22.27
#